data_AF-A0A9D2AQX3-F1
#
_entry.id   AF-A0A9D2AQX3-F1
#
_cell.length_a   1.000
_cell.length_b   1.000
_cell.length_c   1.000
_cell.angle_alpha   90.00
_cell.angle_beta   90.00
_cell.angle_gamma   90.00
#
_symmetry.space_group_name_H-M   'P 1'
#
loop_
_entity.id
_entity.type
_entity.pdbx_description
1 polymer ?
#
loop_
_entity_poly.entity_id
_entity_poly.type
_entity_poly.pdbx_seq_one_letter_code
_entity_poly.pdbx_strand_id
1 'polypeptide(L)'
;MKKFPTKQLCRAGIIAALYVALTIPLGSFAFGSIGFQIRPAEALTILPLFYAEAIPALYVGCLIANIVTGTLWDVGLGSLASLVAAALTFAAGKLLRSPLFGPAVGGIFPVLVNAFVVPLVLTWSGFAYAGYWFMFASLLVTQAVWVYGLGLPLYYAVRALRARGVSAFCGEPGKPLRASSKN
;
A
#
# COMPACT_ATOMS: atom_id res chain seq x y z
N MET A 1 1.27 -27.18 -1.70
CA MET A 1 1.58 -25.79 -2.13
C MET A 1 0.47 -25.31 -3.06
N LYS A 2 -0.33 -24.29 -2.68
CA LYS A 2 -1.29 -23.66 -3.60
C LYS A 2 -0.47 -22.99 -4.70
N LYS A 3 -0.53 -23.49 -5.94
CA LYS A 3 0.16 -22.86 -7.07
C LYS A 3 -0.44 -21.46 -7.26
N PHE A 4 0.38 -20.42 -7.28
CA PHE A 4 -0.08 -19.10 -7.73
C PHE A 4 -0.41 -19.25 -9.22
N PRO A 5 -1.67 -19.08 -9.65
CA PRO A 5 -2.00 -19.05 -11.06
C PRO A 5 -1.26 -17.89 -11.72
N THR A 6 -0.75 -18.08 -12.93
CA THR A 6 0.10 -17.13 -13.69
C THR A 6 -0.43 -15.70 -13.64
N LYS A 7 -1.74 -15.54 -13.72
CA LYS A 7 -2.44 -14.24 -13.63
C LYS A 7 -2.19 -13.49 -12.33
N GLN A 8 -2.17 -14.18 -11.19
CA GLN A 8 -1.88 -13.56 -9.89
C GLN A 8 -0.41 -13.13 -9.81
N LEU A 9 0.50 -13.93 -10.37
CA LEU A 9 1.91 -13.57 -10.44
C LEU A 9 2.13 -12.33 -11.33
N CYS A 10 1.50 -12.27 -12.51
CA CYS A 10 1.54 -11.09 -13.36
C CYS A 10 0.97 -9.85 -12.66
N ARG A 11 -0.17 -9.99 -11.97
CA ARG A 11 -0.77 -8.87 -11.21
C ARG A 11 0.15 -8.40 -10.09
N ALA A 12 0.76 -9.31 -9.34
CA ALA A 12 1.74 -8.96 -8.32
C ALA A 12 2.94 -8.20 -8.91
N GLY A 13 3.48 -8.67 -10.04
CA GLY A 13 4.56 -8.00 -10.76
C GLY A 13 4.20 -6.59 -11.21
N ILE A 14 2.98 -6.39 -11.76
CA ILE A 14 2.50 -5.07 -12.16
C ILE A 14 2.35 -4.14 -10.96
N ILE A 15 1.79 -4.62 -9.83
CA ILE A 15 1.64 -3.80 -8.62
C ILE A 15 3.02 -3.37 -8.10
N ALA A 16 3.98 -4.29 -8.02
CA ALA A 16 5.34 -3.98 -7.60
C ALA A 16 6.01 -2.97 -8.55
N ALA A 17 5.89 -3.16 -9.86
CA ALA A 17 6.44 -2.25 -10.86
C ALA A 17 5.81 -0.85 -10.78
N LEU A 18 4.49 -0.75 -10.60
CA LEU A 18 3.81 0.53 -10.39
C LEU A 18 4.28 1.22 -9.11
N TYR A 19 4.44 0.47 -8.02
CA TYR A 19 4.97 1.03 -6.78
C TYR A 19 6.35 1.64 -7.00
N VAL A 20 7.26 0.91 -7.65
CA VAL A 20 8.62 1.37 -7.95
C VAL A 20 8.61 2.59 -8.88
N ALA A 21 7.83 2.53 -9.96
CA ALA A 21 7.73 3.61 -10.95
C ALA A 21 7.14 4.90 -10.37
N LEU A 22 6.27 4.80 -9.37
CA LEU A 22 5.73 5.96 -8.66
C LEU A 22 6.68 6.45 -7.55
N THR A 23 7.50 5.57 -6.97
CA THR A 23 8.34 5.92 -5.81
C THR A 23 9.69 6.49 -6.22
N ILE A 24 10.42 5.86 -7.14
CA ILE A 24 11.79 6.26 -7.48
C ILE A 24 11.86 7.69 -8.06
N PRO A 25 11.08 8.06 -9.09
CA PRO A 25 11.17 9.39 -9.69
C PRO A 25 10.73 10.51 -8.72
N LEU A 26 9.87 10.17 -7.76
CA LEU A 26 9.34 11.10 -6.77
C LEU A 26 10.10 11.08 -5.44
N GLY A 27 11.13 10.23 -5.31
CA GLY A 27 11.87 10.03 -4.06
C GLY A 27 12.49 11.32 -3.51
N SER A 28 12.98 12.20 -4.39
CA SER A 28 13.50 13.52 -3.98
C SER A 28 12.44 14.46 -3.41
N PHE A 29 11.17 14.29 -3.81
CA PHE A 29 10.03 15.06 -3.29
C PHE A 29 9.37 14.40 -2.07
N ALA A 30 9.75 13.16 -1.74
CA ALA A 30 9.24 12.45 -0.57
C ALA A 30 9.75 13.06 0.75
N PHE A 31 10.84 13.82 0.75
CA PHE A 31 11.40 14.49 1.94
C PHE A 31 11.32 16.02 1.87
N GLY A 32 10.33 16.55 1.12
CA GLY A 32 10.19 17.99 0.87
C GLY A 32 10.22 18.86 2.13
N SER A 33 10.91 20.00 2.02
CA SER A 33 11.16 20.99 3.09
C SER A 33 9.91 21.64 3.71
N ILE A 34 8.73 21.43 3.11
CA ILE A 34 7.46 22.04 3.51
C ILE A 34 6.62 21.09 4.39
N GLY A 35 7.13 19.89 4.71
CA GLY A 35 6.39 18.90 5.51
C GLY A 35 5.23 18.23 4.78
N PHE A 36 5.08 18.42 3.46
CA PHE A 36 4.18 17.64 2.62
C PHE A 36 4.99 16.72 1.71
N GLN A 37 4.82 15.40 1.88
CA GLN A 37 5.55 14.37 1.14
C GLN A 37 4.74 13.86 -0.05
N ILE A 38 5.35 13.80 -1.23
CA ILE A 38 4.70 13.28 -2.43
C ILE A 38 4.93 11.78 -2.53
N ARG A 39 3.89 10.98 -2.23
CA ARG A 39 3.96 9.50 -2.20
C ARG A 39 2.72 8.84 -2.81
N PRO A 40 2.42 9.04 -4.10
CA PRO A 40 1.25 8.46 -4.76
C PRO A 40 1.25 6.92 -4.76
N ALA A 41 2.41 6.28 -4.62
CA ALA A 41 2.54 4.82 -4.51
C ALA A 41 1.75 4.23 -3.32
N GLU A 42 1.53 5.01 -2.26
CA GLU A 42 0.79 4.58 -1.07
C GLU A 42 -0.68 4.30 -1.37
N ALA A 43 -1.24 4.87 -2.45
CA ALA A 43 -2.58 4.54 -2.92
C ALA A 43 -2.72 3.03 -3.25
N LEU A 44 -1.64 2.36 -3.64
CA LEU A 44 -1.64 0.94 -3.96
C LEU A 44 -1.80 0.05 -2.72
N THR A 45 -1.61 0.59 -1.52
CA THR A 45 -1.80 -0.13 -0.23
C THR A 45 -3.26 -0.51 0.03
N ILE A 46 -4.20 0.00 -0.76
CA ILE A 46 -5.62 -0.39 -0.72
C ILE A 46 -5.89 -1.71 -1.47
N LEU A 47 -5.00 -2.12 -2.39
CA LEU A 47 -5.16 -3.32 -3.23
C LEU A 47 -5.18 -4.66 -2.48
N PRO A 48 -4.49 -4.83 -1.33
CA PRO A 48 -4.67 -5.99 -0.45
C PRO A 48 -6.12 -6.25 -0.05
N LEU A 49 -7.02 -5.25 -0.05
CA LEU A 49 -8.45 -5.50 0.18
C LEU A 49 -9.11 -6.39 -0.89
N PHE A 50 -8.49 -6.48 -2.07
CA PHE A 50 -9.01 -7.25 -3.19
C PHE A 50 -8.19 -8.49 -3.50
N TYR A 51 -6.87 -8.43 -3.30
CA TYR A 51 -5.89 -9.35 -3.85
C TYR A 51 -4.89 -9.76 -2.78
N ALA A 52 -4.83 -11.06 -2.44
CA ALA A 52 -3.86 -11.56 -1.47
C ALA A 52 -2.42 -11.41 -1.96
N GLU A 53 -2.19 -11.48 -3.28
CA GLU A 53 -0.87 -11.29 -3.87
C GLU A 53 -0.38 -9.83 -3.84
N ALA A 54 -1.24 -8.86 -3.54
CA ALA A 54 -0.82 -7.47 -3.39
C ALA A 54 0.09 -7.29 -2.16
N ILE A 55 -0.04 -8.16 -1.15
CA ILE A 55 0.79 -8.13 0.06
C ILE A 55 2.28 -8.33 -0.29
N PRO A 56 2.71 -9.46 -0.91
CA PRO A 56 4.10 -9.62 -1.30
C PRO A 56 4.51 -8.64 -2.41
N ALA A 57 3.60 -8.21 -3.28
CA ALA A 57 3.91 -7.22 -4.32
C ALA A 57 4.31 -5.86 -3.75
N LEU A 58 3.56 -5.34 -2.78
CA LEU A 58 3.86 -4.06 -2.13
C LEU A 58 5.16 -4.14 -1.33
N TYR A 59 5.42 -5.27 -0.66
CA TYR A 59 6.70 -5.51 0.01
C TYR A 59 7.88 -5.47 -0.96
N VAL A 60 7.81 -6.22 -2.06
CA VAL A 60 8.88 -6.25 -3.08
C VAL A 60 9.05 -4.88 -3.73
N GLY A 61 7.96 -4.18 -4.05
CA GLY A 61 8.01 -2.83 -4.61
C GLY A 61 8.67 -1.83 -3.66
N CYS A 62 8.30 -1.87 -2.38
CA CYS A 62 8.90 -1.04 -1.34
C CYS A 62 10.39 -1.35 -1.14
N LEU A 63 10.74 -2.64 -1.10
CA LEU A 63 12.13 -3.09 -0.98
C LEU A 63 13.00 -2.56 -2.13
N ILE A 64 12.54 -2.72 -3.38
CA ILE A 64 13.28 -2.22 -4.56
C ILE A 64 13.41 -0.69 -4.49
N ALA A 65 12.33 0.03 -4.17
CA ALA A 65 12.39 1.48 -4.06
C ALA A 65 13.39 1.92 -2.97
N ASN A 66 13.36 1.30 -1.80
CA ASN A 66 14.25 1.63 -0.69
C ASN A 66 15.72 1.26 -0.98
N ILE A 67 15.99 0.23 -1.78
CA ILE A 67 17.36 -0.08 -2.24
C ILE A 67 17.91 1.05 -3.11
N VAL A 68 17.06 1.70 -3.92
CA VAL A 68 17.48 2.75 -4.85
C VAL A 68 17.52 4.12 -4.19
N THR A 69 16.54 4.45 -3.34
CA THR A 69 16.36 5.82 -2.82
C THR A 69 16.52 5.95 -1.29
N GLY A 70 16.50 4.84 -0.55
CA GLY A 70 16.43 4.83 0.90
C GLY A 70 17.77 4.62 1.60
N THR A 71 17.74 4.63 2.94
CA THR A 71 18.89 4.26 3.77
C THR A 71 18.93 2.74 4.02
N LEU A 72 20.06 2.21 4.51
CA LEU A 72 20.18 0.77 4.86
C LEU A 72 19.07 0.31 5.83
N TRP A 73 18.65 1.20 6.73
CA TRP A 73 17.57 0.94 7.68
C TRP A 73 16.18 0.94 7.03
N ASP A 74 15.94 1.76 5.99
CA ASP A 74 14.69 1.77 5.23
C ASP A 74 14.50 0.50 4.41
N VAL A 75 15.58 -0.06 3.86
CA VAL A 75 15.56 -1.33 3.10
C VAL A 75 15.01 -2.46 3.96
N GLY A 76 15.43 -2.55 5.23
CA GLY A 76 14.93 -3.55 6.16
C GLY A 76 13.60 -3.15 6.81
N LEU A 77 13.64 -2.17 7.71
CA LEU A 77 12.53 -1.83 8.61
C LEU A 77 11.37 -1.18 7.86
N GLY A 78 11.64 -0.32 6.87
CA GLY A 78 10.60 0.32 6.06
C GLY A 78 9.82 -0.68 5.20
N SER A 79 10.52 -1.63 4.57
CA SER A 79 9.89 -2.69 3.77
C SER A 79 9.05 -3.62 4.65
N LEU A 80 9.58 -4.02 5.81
CA LEU A 80 8.85 -4.85 6.78
C LEU A 80 7.59 -4.16 7.31
N ALA A 81 7.67 -2.85 7.58
CA ALA A 81 6.51 -2.06 7.99
C ALA A 81 5.41 -2.08 6.93
N SER A 82 5.77 -1.90 5.66
CA SER A 82 4.84 -1.98 4.53
C SER A 82 4.21 -3.37 4.38
N LEU A 83 4.97 -4.44 4.65
CA LEU A 83 4.45 -5.82 4.66
C LEU A 83 3.42 -6.02 5.77
N VAL A 84 3.72 -5.58 7.00
CA VAL A 84 2.81 -5.67 8.14
C VAL A 84 1.54 -4.87 7.88
N ALA A 85 1.67 -3.64 7.37
CA ALA A 85 0.54 -2.81 6.98
C ALA A 85 -0.36 -3.51 5.96
N ALA A 86 0.21 -4.04 4.87
CA ALA A 86 -0.54 -4.73 3.84
C ALA A 86 -1.24 -5.99 4.36
N ALA A 87 -0.61 -6.74 5.26
CA ALA A 87 -1.21 -7.90 5.91
C ALA A 87 -2.40 -7.52 6.80
N LEU A 88 -2.28 -6.44 7.59
CA LEU A 88 -3.36 -5.92 8.41
C LEU A 88 -4.52 -5.37 7.57
N THR A 89 -4.23 -4.66 6.48
CA THR A 89 -5.23 -4.21 5.52
C THR A 89 -5.99 -5.39 4.91
N PHE A 90 -5.29 -6.45 4.49
CA PHE A 90 -5.93 -7.67 3.98
C PHE A 90 -6.82 -8.33 5.03
N ALA A 91 -6.34 -8.46 6.27
CA ALA A 91 -7.11 -9.03 7.37
C ALA A 91 -8.37 -8.21 7.67
N ALA A 92 -8.25 -6.88 7.68
CA ALA A 92 -9.37 -5.96 7.86
C ALA A 92 -10.40 -6.10 6.73
N GLY A 93 -9.97 -6.23 5.47
CA GLY A 93 -10.87 -6.48 4.34
C GLY A 93 -11.61 -7.83 4.42
N LYS A 94 -10.98 -8.84 5.03
CA LYS A 94 -11.60 -10.15 5.26
C LYS A 94 -12.65 -10.11 6.38
N LEU A 95 -12.37 -9.35 7.45
CA LEU A 95 -13.25 -9.19 8.60
C LEU A 95 -14.42 -8.24 8.30
N LEU A 96 -14.13 -7.12 7.63
CA LEU A 96 -15.08 -6.07 7.28
C LEU A 96 -15.42 -6.15 5.79
N ARG A 97 -16.37 -7.03 5.44
CA ARG A 97 -16.86 -7.22 4.06
C ARG A 97 -17.68 -6.04 3.51
N SER A 98 -17.80 -4.94 4.24
CA SER A 98 -18.63 -3.82 3.81
C SER A 98 -17.92 -2.99 2.74
N PRO A 99 -18.66 -2.53 1.71
CA PRO A 99 -18.12 -1.75 0.59
C PRO A 99 -17.62 -0.34 0.97
N LEU A 100 -17.89 0.12 2.19
CA LEU A 100 -17.55 1.46 2.69
C LEU A 100 -16.59 1.40 3.89
N PHE A 101 -16.88 0.57 4.90
CA PHE A 101 -16.00 0.45 6.07
C PHE A 101 -14.73 -0.38 5.77
N GLY A 102 -14.78 -1.31 4.82
CA GLY A 102 -13.61 -2.09 4.39
C GLY A 102 -12.43 -1.21 3.97
N PRO A 103 -12.60 -0.30 2.97
CA PRO A 103 -11.52 0.61 2.58
C PRO A 103 -11.22 1.69 3.63
N ALA A 104 -12.22 2.16 4.38
CA ALA A 104 -12.00 3.16 5.43
C ALA A 104 -11.07 2.63 6.53
N VAL A 105 -11.34 1.42 7.04
CA VAL A 105 -10.55 0.78 8.11
C VAL A 105 -9.26 0.17 7.55
N GLY A 106 -9.31 -0.43 6.36
CA GLY A 106 -8.14 -1.01 5.71
C GLY A 106 -7.04 0.01 5.43
N GLY A 107 -7.40 1.24 5.06
CA GLY A 107 -6.46 2.34 4.83
C GLY A 107 -5.79 2.90 6.09
N ILE A 108 -6.34 2.64 7.29
CA ILE A 108 -5.75 3.14 8.55
C ILE A 108 -4.39 2.48 8.81
N PHE A 109 -4.27 1.18 8.52
CA PHE A 109 -3.06 0.42 8.80
C PHE A 109 -1.81 0.95 8.06
N PRO A 110 -1.80 1.15 6.73
CA PRO A 110 -0.65 1.72 6.05
C PRO A 110 -0.34 3.13 6.51
N VAL A 111 -1.37 3.95 6.78
CA VAL A 111 -1.19 5.31 7.29
C VAL A 111 -0.48 5.31 8.64
N LEU A 112 -0.99 4.57 9.63
CA LEU A 112 -0.42 4.54 10.97
C LEU A 112 0.96 3.87 10.98
N VAL A 113 1.10 2.71 10.35
CA VAL A 113 2.36 1.96 10.36
C VAL A 113 3.48 2.76 9.69
N ASN A 114 3.23 3.36 8.52
CA ASN A 114 4.24 4.19 7.87
C ASN A 114 4.50 5.50 8.63
N ALA A 115 3.48 6.13 9.21
CA ALA A 115 3.67 7.35 9.99
C ALA A 115 4.49 7.12 11.27
N PHE A 116 4.36 5.96 11.92
CA PHE A 116 5.16 5.62 13.09
C PHE A 116 6.57 5.13 12.75
N VAL A 117 6.70 4.22 11.76
CA VAL A 117 7.97 3.53 11.49
C VAL A 117 8.95 4.41 10.74
N VAL A 118 8.51 5.19 9.75
CA VAL A 118 9.44 5.98 8.92
C VAL A 118 10.19 7.04 9.75
N PRO A 119 9.55 7.87 10.60
CA PRO A 119 10.26 8.80 11.48
C PRO A 119 11.17 8.09 12.48
N LEU A 120 10.79 6.90 12.94
CA LEU A 120 11.58 6.13 13.90
C LEU A 120 12.89 5.66 13.25
N VAL A 121 12.81 5.14 12.04
CA VAL A 121 13.96 4.74 11.23
C VAL A 121 14.89 5.94 10.97
N LEU A 122 14.34 7.10 10.63
CA LEU A 122 15.12 8.34 10.45
C LEU A 122 15.76 8.82 11.75
N THR A 123 15.08 8.70 12.89
CA THR A 123 15.65 9.06 14.19
C THR A 123 16.83 8.14 14.54
N TRP A 124 16.72 6.84 14.26
CA TRP A 124 17.83 5.90 14.42
C TRP A 124 19.00 6.13 13.46
N SER A 125 18.76 6.74 12.28
CA SER A 125 19.83 7.10 11.35
C SER A 125 20.52 8.43 11.67
N GLY A 126 20.18 9.07 12.80
CA GLY A 126 20.90 10.22 13.37
C GLY A 126 20.14 11.55 13.35
N PHE A 127 18.86 11.56 12.96
CA PHE A 127 18.03 12.76 13.06
C PHE A 127 17.58 13.04 14.50
N ALA A 128 17.44 14.32 14.86
CA ALA A 128 17.08 14.72 16.22
C ALA A 128 15.65 14.30 16.62
N TYR A 129 15.49 13.77 17.83
CA TYR A 129 14.19 13.38 18.42
C TYR A 129 13.14 14.50 18.41
N ALA A 130 13.56 15.77 18.52
CA ALA A 130 12.65 16.92 18.43
C ALA A 130 11.92 17.01 17.07
N GLY A 131 12.52 16.49 16.00
CA GLY A 131 11.91 16.40 14.67
C GLY A 131 10.98 15.19 14.49
N TYR A 132 11.01 14.20 15.39
CA TYR A 132 10.21 12.97 15.27
C TYR A 132 8.71 13.27 15.22
N TRP A 133 8.19 14.01 16.21
CA TRP A 133 6.76 14.28 16.31
C TRP A 133 6.23 15.15 15.17
N PHE A 134 7.07 16.07 14.69
CA PHE A 134 6.75 16.86 13.49
C PHE A 134 6.68 15.98 12.24
N MET A 135 7.68 15.11 12.02
CA MET A 135 7.68 14.16 10.91
C MET A 135 6.55 13.15 11.00
N PHE A 136 6.23 12.67 12.21
CA PHE A 136 5.10 11.80 12.48
C PHE A 136 3.77 12.46 12.05
N ALA A 137 3.51 13.68 12.51
CA ALA A 137 2.29 14.40 12.17
C ALA A 137 2.20 14.70 10.66
N SER A 138 3.32 15.14 10.06
CA SER A 138 3.45 15.36 8.61
C SER A 138 3.15 14.08 7.81
N LEU A 139 3.75 12.96 8.19
CA LEU A 139 3.52 11.67 7.54
C LEU A 139 2.10 11.18 7.73
N LEU A 140 1.53 11.33 8.92
CA LEU A 140 0.16 10.92 9.20
C LEU A 140 -0.81 11.61 8.24
N VAL A 141 -0.66 12.93 8.06
CA VAL A 141 -1.52 13.72 7.15
C VAL A 141 -1.26 13.34 5.70
N THR A 142 0.00 13.31 5.27
CA THR A 142 0.35 13.05 3.86
C THR A 142 0.00 11.63 3.43
N GLN A 143 0.28 10.63 4.25
CA GLN A 143 -0.14 9.24 4.02
C GLN A 143 -1.65 9.14 3.93
N ALA A 144 -2.40 9.80 4.83
CA ALA A 144 -3.86 9.81 4.75
C ALA A 144 -4.36 10.42 3.43
N VAL A 145 -3.73 11.52 2.97
CA VAL A 145 -4.07 12.13 1.67
C VAL A 145 -3.85 11.17 0.51
N TRP A 146 -2.73 10.44 0.46
CA TRP A 146 -2.47 9.51 -0.65
C TRP A 146 -3.34 8.24 -0.58
N VAL A 147 -3.46 7.64 0.60
CA VAL A 147 -4.23 6.41 0.81
C VAL A 147 -5.73 6.66 0.64
N TYR A 148 -6.28 7.75 1.16
CA TYR A 148 -7.71 8.04 1.02
C TYR A 148 -8.02 8.85 -0.24
N GLY A 149 -7.22 9.87 -0.55
CA GLY A 149 -7.45 10.74 -1.70
C GLY A 149 -7.30 10.03 -3.05
N LEU A 150 -6.24 9.22 -3.23
CA LEU A 150 -6.04 8.42 -4.46
C LEU A 150 -6.45 6.96 -4.30
N GLY A 151 -6.27 6.38 -3.12
CA GLY A 151 -6.62 4.97 -2.90
C GLY A 151 -8.12 4.70 -2.90
N LEU A 152 -8.99 5.62 -2.45
CA LEU A 152 -10.44 5.42 -2.56
C LEU A 152 -10.94 5.44 -4.02
N PRO A 153 -10.57 6.42 -4.87
CA PRO A 153 -10.88 6.34 -6.30
C PRO A 153 -10.39 5.05 -6.95
N LEU A 154 -9.16 4.63 -6.65
CA LEU A 154 -8.61 3.37 -7.14
C LEU A 154 -9.44 2.18 -6.66
N TYR A 155 -9.85 2.16 -5.39
CA TYR A 155 -10.68 1.11 -4.82
C TYR A 155 -12.02 0.99 -5.53
N TYR A 156 -12.72 2.11 -5.73
CA TYR A 156 -14.01 2.12 -6.43
C TYR A 156 -13.89 1.75 -7.90
N ALA A 157 -12.83 2.20 -8.58
CA ALA A 157 -12.54 1.84 -9.96
C ALA A 157 -12.31 0.32 -10.12
N VAL A 158 -11.46 -0.26 -9.28
CA VAL A 158 -11.21 -1.72 -9.28
C VAL A 158 -12.48 -2.48 -8.94
N ARG A 159 -13.29 -2.01 -7.98
CA ARG A 159 -14.56 -2.63 -7.64
C ARG A 159 -15.55 -2.61 -8.80
N ALA A 160 -15.66 -1.48 -9.52
CA ALA A 160 -16.52 -1.35 -10.70
C ALA A 160 -16.08 -2.28 -11.83
N LEU A 161 -14.77 -2.39 -12.09
CA LEU A 161 -14.22 -3.31 -13.09
C LEU A 161 -14.47 -4.78 -12.74
N ARG A 162 -14.36 -5.14 -11.45
CA ARG A 162 -14.72 -6.48 -10.96
C ARG A 162 -16.22 -6.75 -11.06
N ALA A 163 -17.07 -5.75 -10.80
CA ALA A 163 -18.51 -5.89 -10.96
C ALA A 163 -18.91 -6.12 -12.44
N ARG A 164 -18.17 -5.50 -13.38
CA ARG A 164 -18.30 -5.72 -14.83
C ARG A 164 -17.70 -7.05 -15.31
N GLY A 165 -17.11 -7.85 -14.43
CA GLY A 165 -16.53 -9.15 -14.80
C GLY A 165 -15.26 -9.06 -15.64
N VAL A 166 -14.57 -7.90 -15.66
CA VAL A 166 -13.33 -7.74 -16.44
C VAL A 166 -12.29 -8.75 -15.95
N SER A 167 -11.89 -9.64 -16.85
CA SER A 167 -11.09 -10.81 -16.50
C SER A 167 -9.82 -10.41 -15.75
N ALA A 168 -9.09 -9.38 -16.17
CA ALA A 168 -7.85 -8.91 -15.51
C ALA A 168 -7.99 -8.65 -13.99
N PHE A 169 -9.15 -8.18 -13.53
CA PHE A 169 -9.38 -7.79 -12.13
C PHE A 169 -10.09 -8.88 -11.29
N CYS A 170 -10.58 -9.94 -11.91
CA CYS A 170 -11.23 -11.03 -11.18
C CYS A 170 -10.22 -12.12 -10.75
N GLY A 171 -10.44 -12.74 -9.58
CA GLY A 171 -9.57 -13.83 -9.08
C GLY A 171 -9.70 -15.10 -9.93
N GLU A 172 -10.93 -15.40 -10.35
CA GLU A 172 -11.23 -16.36 -11.41
C GLU A 172 -11.60 -15.62 -12.71
N PRO A 173 -11.32 -16.15 -13.90
CA PRO A 173 -11.73 -15.51 -15.16
C PRO A 173 -13.25 -15.26 -15.17
N GLY A 174 -13.66 -14.00 -15.29
CA GLY A 174 -15.06 -13.62 -15.57
C GLY A 174 -16.07 -13.69 -14.42
N LYS A 175 -15.73 -14.13 -13.20
CA LYS A 175 -16.70 -14.16 -12.08
C LYS A 175 -16.81 -12.80 -11.36
N PRO A 176 -17.98 -12.13 -11.39
CA PRO A 176 -18.18 -10.86 -10.68
C PRO A 176 -18.33 -11.07 -9.17
N LEU A 177 -18.18 -9.98 -8.39
CA LEU A 177 -18.22 -9.94 -6.92
C LEU A 177 -19.44 -10.65 -6.28
N ARG A 178 -20.56 -10.76 -7.01
CA ARG A 178 -21.79 -11.41 -6.52
C ARG A 178 -21.69 -12.93 -6.33
N ALA A 179 -20.73 -13.61 -6.97
CA ALA A 179 -20.68 -15.08 -6.93
C ALA A 179 -20.02 -15.66 -5.66
N SER A 180 -19.31 -14.85 -4.86
CA SER A 180 -18.58 -15.30 -3.66
C SER A 180 -19.28 -14.95 -2.34
N SER A 181 -20.48 -14.35 -2.39
CA SER A 181 -21.29 -14.01 -1.21
C SER A 181 -22.29 -15.10 -0.82
N LYS A 182 -22.38 -16.19 -1.59
CA LYS A 182 -23.18 -17.37 -1.29
C LYS A 182 -22.23 -18.55 -1.18
N ASN A 183 -21.68 -18.76 0.01
CA ASN A 183 -21.18 -20.03 0.57
C ASN A 183 -20.59 -19.74 1.94
#